data_AF-A0A7H4MYX4-F1
#
_entry.id   AF-A0A7H4MYX4-F1
#
_cell.length_a   1.000
_cell.length_b   1.000
_cell.length_c   1.000
_cell.angle_alpha   90.00
_cell.angle_beta   90.00
_cell.angle_gamma   90.00
#
_symmetry.space_group_name_H-M   'P 1'
#
loop_
_entity.id
_entity.type
_entity.pdbx_description
1 polymer ?
#
loop_
_entity_poly.entity_id
_entity_poly.type
_entity_poly.pdbx_seq_one_letter_code
_entity_poly.pdbx_strand_id
1 'polypeptide(L)'
;MALRSDDIERTHAELHEQGLRVSPIVNGQRDDPQGNVIRWRIFTIDGDFDGLVYPFILQWGEEDDARLSRLQAQGLAAPHPLGEIELQRAVFTVQHPQAVRDRWQLLFGFAPQGEQGLAVGGREFLFRQGAANQLTELVFRVADPALKGRRFRVGNGEYLFE
;
A
#
# COMPACT_ATOMS: atom_id res chain seq x y z
N MET A 1 2.82 2.45 -5.92
CA MET A 1 2.38 1.80 -4.67
C MET A 1 2.23 0.31 -4.93
N ALA A 2 2.45 -0.54 -3.91
CA ALA A 2 2.19 -1.98 -3.99
C ALA A 2 0.91 -2.33 -3.21
N LEU A 3 0.09 -3.24 -3.74
CA LEU A 3 -0.89 -3.98 -2.97
C LEU A 3 -0.41 -5.41 -2.79
N ARG A 4 -0.57 -5.94 -1.58
CA ARG A 4 -0.28 -7.35 -1.33
C ARG A 4 -1.48 -8.21 -1.76
N SER A 5 -1.18 -9.36 -2.35
CA SER A 5 -2.13 -10.46 -2.48
C SER A 5 -1.62 -11.69 -1.75
N ASP A 6 -2.54 -12.48 -1.22
CA ASP A 6 -2.28 -13.82 -0.68
C ASP A 6 -2.54 -14.93 -1.74
N ASP A 7 -3.20 -14.57 -2.85
CA ASP A 7 -3.47 -15.44 -4.01
C ASP A 7 -3.31 -14.61 -5.30
N ILE A 8 -2.06 -14.43 -5.73
CA ILE A 8 -1.69 -13.55 -6.84
C ILE A 8 -2.26 -14.04 -8.17
N GLU A 9 -2.42 -15.35 -8.35
CA GLU A 9 -3.09 -15.94 -9.51
C GLU A 9 -4.55 -15.53 -9.58
N ARG A 10 -5.29 -15.67 -8.48
CA ARG A 10 -6.70 -15.26 -8.43
C ARG A 10 -6.84 -13.77 -8.67
N THR A 11 -6.05 -12.95 -7.98
CA THR A 11 -6.08 -11.49 -8.18
C THR A 11 -5.76 -11.12 -9.63
N HIS A 12 -4.80 -11.79 -10.26
CA HIS A 12 -4.44 -11.58 -11.66
C HIS A 12 -5.61 -11.90 -12.60
N ALA A 13 -6.24 -13.07 -12.42
CA ALA A 13 -7.39 -13.50 -13.21
C ALA A 13 -8.59 -12.55 -13.04
N GLU A 14 -8.95 -12.21 -11.80
CA GLU A 14 -10.08 -11.33 -11.49
C GLU A 14 -9.90 -9.93 -12.11
N LEU A 15 -8.70 -9.34 -12.02
CA LEU A 15 -8.45 -8.03 -12.62
C LEU A 15 -8.47 -8.09 -14.14
N HIS A 16 -7.97 -9.17 -14.74
CA HIS A 16 -8.04 -9.40 -16.18
C HIS A 16 -9.49 -9.55 -16.66
N GLU A 17 -10.33 -10.32 -15.96
CA GLU A 17 -11.76 -10.49 -16.25
C GLU A 17 -12.56 -9.19 -16.13
N GLN A 18 -12.14 -8.30 -15.22
CA GLN A 18 -12.67 -6.93 -15.10
C GLN A 18 -12.20 -5.97 -16.20
N GLY A 19 -11.50 -6.49 -17.23
CA GLY A 19 -11.08 -5.75 -18.41
C GLY A 19 -9.81 -4.93 -18.24
N LEU A 20 -9.05 -5.13 -17.15
CA LEU A 20 -7.75 -4.51 -17.01
C LEU A 20 -6.68 -5.27 -17.81
N ARG A 21 -5.76 -4.50 -18.39
CA ARG A 21 -4.53 -5.06 -18.96
C ARG A 21 -3.53 -5.27 -17.84
N VAL A 22 -3.21 -6.52 -17.56
CA VAL A 22 -2.26 -6.92 -16.52
C VAL A 22 -1.04 -7.58 -17.16
N SER A 23 0.16 -7.27 -16.66
CA SER A 23 1.39 -7.93 -17.12
C SER A 23 1.38 -9.42 -16.74
N PRO A 24 2.25 -10.24 -17.34
CA PRO A 24 2.54 -11.57 -16.79
C PRO A 24 3.02 -11.49 -15.34
N ILE A 25 2.75 -12.54 -14.56
CA ILE A 25 3.30 -12.68 -13.20
C ILE A 25 4.78 -13.04 -13.30
N VAL A 26 5.63 -12.25 -12.66
CA VAL A 26 7.09 -12.42 -12.65
C VAL A 26 7.54 -12.88 -11.26
N ASN A 27 8.46 -13.84 -11.22
CA ASN A 27 9.14 -14.27 -10.00
C ASN A 27 10.37 -13.39 -9.75
N GLY A 28 10.45 -12.78 -8.57
CA GLY A 28 11.60 -12.00 -8.11
C GLY A 28 12.31 -12.66 -6.93
N GLN A 29 13.61 -12.42 -6.81
CA GLN A 29 14.38 -12.83 -5.64
C GLN A 29 15.54 -11.87 -5.36
N ARG A 30 15.98 -11.82 -4.10
CA ARG A 30 17.26 -11.21 -3.72
C ARG A 30 17.84 -11.91 -2.50
N ASP A 31 19.15 -11.88 -2.37
CA ASP A 31 19.84 -12.27 -1.14
C ASP A 31 19.84 -11.10 -0.16
N ASP A 32 19.59 -11.37 1.12
CA ASP A 32 19.81 -10.42 2.20
C ASP A 32 21.30 -10.40 2.62
N PRO A 33 21.76 -9.42 3.44
CA PRO A 33 23.14 -9.38 3.92
C PRO A 33 23.57 -10.61 4.75
N GLN A 34 22.62 -11.43 5.20
CA GLN A 34 22.84 -12.65 5.96
C GLN A 34 22.89 -13.91 5.05
N GLY A 35 22.70 -13.75 3.74
CA GLY A 35 22.70 -14.83 2.75
C GLY A 35 21.37 -15.59 2.62
N ASN A 36 20.28 -15.10 3.22
CA ASN A 36 18.95 -15.70 3.01
C ASN A 36 18.35 -15.19 1.70
N VAL A 37 17.69 -16.10 0.97
CA VAL A 37 16.98 -15.73 -0.26
C VAL A 37 15.57 -15.25 0.07
N ILE A 38 15.27 -13.99 -0.24
CA ILE A 38 13.91 -13.43 -0.20
C ILE A 38 13.29 -13.62 -1.59
N ARG A 39 12.10 -14.24 -1.65
CA ARG A 39 11.37 -14.50 -2.90
C ARG A 39 10.03 -13.77 -2.91
N TRP A 40 9.60 -13.32 -4.09
CA TRP A 40 8.28 -12.75 -4.29
C TRP A 40 7.78 -12.98 -5.71
N ARG A 41 6.49 -12.72 -5.91
CA ARG A 41 5.82 -12.69 -7.20
C ARG A 41 5.18 -11.32 -7.39
N ILE A 42 5.19 -10.82 -8.62
CA ILE A 42 4.75 -9.45 -8.91
C ILE A 42 4.12 -9.37 -10.30
N PHE A 43 3.10 -8.52 -10.46
CA PHE A 43 2.63 -8.05 -11.78
C PHE A 43 2.18 -6.59 -11.71
N THR A 44 2.16 -5.91 -12.85
CA THR A 44 1.67 -4.53 -12.98
C THR A 44 0.32 -4.48 -13.66
N ILE A 45 -0.46 -3.46 -13.33
CA ILE A 45 -1.71 -3.12 -14.00
C ILE A 45 -1.42 -1.91 -14.89
N ASP A 46 -1.69 -2.02 -16.19
CA ASP A 46 -1.40 -0.95 -17.13
C ASP A 46 -2.46 0.16 -17.05
N GLY A 47 -1.99 1.40 -17.21
CA GLY A 47 -2.82 2.59 -17.26
C GLY A 47 -3.18 3.16 -15.89
N ASP A 48 -4.28 3.89 -15.88
CA ASP A 48 -4.73 4.69 -14.75
C ASP A 48 -6.26 4.79 -14.76
N PHE A 49 -6.79 5.40 -13.70
CA PHE A 49 -8.15 5.92 -13.71
C PHE A 49 -8.11 7.39 -13.31
N ASP A 50 -8.61 8.27 -14.18
CA ASP A 50 -8.63 9.71 -13.95
C ASP A 50 -7.22 10.30 -13.67
N GLY A 51 -6.19 9.74 -14.29
CA GLY A 51 -4.79 10.08 -14.10
C GLY A 51 -4.13 9.42 -12.89
N LEU A 52 -4.88 8.76 -12.00
CA LEU A 52 -4.30 8.02 -10.88
C LEU A 52 -3.87 6.63 -11.33
N VAL A 53 -2.55 6.43 -11.40
CA VAL A 53 -1.92 5.15 -11.80
C VAL A 53 -2.30 4.03 -10.84
N TYR A 54 -2.61 2.86 -11.39
CA TYR A 54 -2.92 1.68 -10.59
C TYR A 54 -1.68 1.18 -9.80
N PRO A 55 -1.89 0.60 -8.59
CA PRO A 55 -0.81 -0.08 -7.90
C PRO A 55 -0.38 -1.35 -8.65
N PHE A 56 0.85 -1.80 -8.38
CA PHE A 56 1.26 -3.16 -8.75
C PHE A 56 0.89 -4.14 -7.64
N ILE A 57 0.73 -5.41 -8.00
CA ILE A 57 0.36 -6.48 -7.06
C ILE A 57 1.60 -7.30 -6.73
N LEU A 58 1.79 -7.61 -5.44
CA LEU A 58 2.93 -8.36 -4.91
C LEU A 58 2.44 -9.49 -4.01
N GLN A 59 3.04 -10.68 -4.12
CA GLN A 59 2.89 -11.76 -3.14
C GLN A 59 4.28 -12.19 -2.66
N TRP A 60 4.49 -12.19 -1.35
CA TRP A 60 5.71 -12.73 -0.76
C TRP A 60 5.70 -14.26 -0.81
N GLY A 61 6.87 -14.88 -0.97
CA GLY A 61 7.00 -16.34 -0.94
C GLY A 61 6.90 -16.95 0.46
N GLU A 62 6.65 -16.14 1.49
CA GLU A 62 6.55 -16.56 2.88
C GLU A 62 5.31 -15.95 3.53
N GLU A 63 4.71 -16.70 4.45
CA GLU A 63 3.62 -16.24 5.31
C GLU A 63 4.06 -15.10 6.23
N ASP A 64 3.14 -14.20 6.53
CA ASP A 64 3.50 -12.91 7.14
C ASP A 64 3.99 -13.03 8.59
N ASP A 65 3.40 -13.93 9.37
CA ASP A 65 3.82 -14.19 10.76
C ASP A 65 5.21 -14.82 10.82
N ALA A 66 5.50 -15.72 9.87
CA ALA A 66 6.83 -16.33 9.74
C ALA A 66 7.86 -15.27 9.30
N ARG A 67 7.48 -14.39 8.37
CA ARG A 67 8.31 -13.27 7.91
C ARG A 67 8.60 -12.29 9.05
N LEU A 68 7.57 -11.88 9.80
CA LEU A 68 7.70 -10.94 10.91
C LEU A 68 8.56 -11.54 12.03
N SER A 69 8.30 -12.78 12.43
CA SER A 69 9.08 -13.48 13.45
C SER A 69 10.55 -13.58 13.07
N ARG A 70 10.86 -13.88 11.80
CA ARG A 70 12.22 -13.89 11.29
C ARG A 70 12.87 -12.51 11.33
N LEU A 71 12.16 -11.46 10.89
CA LEU A 71 12.67 -10.08 10.92
C LEU A 71 12.94 -9.61 12.35
N GLN A 72 12.08 -9.99 13.31
CA GLN A 72 12.27 -9.72 14.73
C GLN A 72 13.49 -10.46 15.28
N ALA A 73 13.64 -11.76 14.99
CA ALA A 73 14.79 -12.56 15.41
C ALA A 73 16.13 -12.03 14.85
N GLN A 74 16.09 -11.39 13.67
CA GLN A 74 17.24 -10.74 13.04
C GLN A 74 17.48 -9.29 13.52
N GLY A 75 16.65 -8.77 14.42
CA GLY A 75 16.72 -7.38 14.89
C GLY A 75 16.32 -6.34 13.84
N LEU A 76 15.78 -6.76 12.70
CA LEU A 76 15.35 -5.91 11.58
C LEU A 76 13.94 -5.31 11.78
N ALA A 77 13.18 -5.85 12.74
CA ALA A 77 11.89 -5.33 13.19
C ALA A 77 11.93 -4.97 14.69
N ALA A 78 13.05 -4.39 15.15
CA ALA A 78 13.16 -3.89 16.51
C ALA A 78 12.19 -2.72 16.75
N PRO A 79 11.66 -2.56 17.98
CA PRO A 79 10.83 -1.41 18.32
C PRO A 79 11.56 -0.11 18.00
N HIS A 80 10.83 0.84 17.40
CA HIS A 80 11.40 2.13 17.07
C HIS A 80 11.70 2.92 18.38
N PRO A 81 12.83 3.65 18.48
CA PRO A 81 13.19 4.38 19.71
C PRO A 81 12.15 5.40 20.18
N LEU A 82 11.31 5.87 19.26
CA LEU A 82 10.21 6.82 19.52
C LEU A 82 8.87 6.10 19.83
N GLY A 83 8.90 4.82 20.17
CA GLY A 83 7.70 4.02 20.43
C GLY A 83 6.98 3.55 19.17
N GLU A 84 5.72 3.14 19.33
CA GLU A 84 4.91 2.63 18.23
C GLU A 84 4.61 3.73 17.20
N ILE A 85 4.87 3.41 15.93
CA ILE A 85 4.56 4.24 14.77
C ILE A 85 3.85 3.34 13.76
N GLU A 86 2.58 3.63 13.48
CA GLU A 86 1.74 2.78 12.63
C GLU A 86 1.15 3.60 11.48
N LEU A 87 1.33 3.15 10.23
CA LEU A 87 0.65 3.74 9.09
C LEU A 87 -0.87 3.49 9.21
N GLN A 88 -1.64 4.57 9.32
CA GLN A 88 -3.10 4.52 9.41
C GLN A 88 -3.75 4.77 8.06
N ARG A 89 -3.26 5.77 7.31
CA ARG A 89 -3.92 6.24 6.10
C ARG A 89 -2.94 6.57 5.00
N ALA A 90 -3.31 6.23 3.77
CA ALA A 90 -2.66 6.71 2.55
C ALA A 90 -3.64 7.62 1.80
N VAL A 91 -3.25 8.88 1.60
CA VAL A 91 -4.11 9.90 1.01
C VAL A 91 -3.72 10.16 -0.43
N PHE A 92 -4.66 9.92 -1.34
CA PHE A 92 -4.53 10.20 -2.76
C PHE A 92 -5.19 11.53 -3.06
N THR A 93 -4.46 12.46 -3.67
CA THR A 93 -5.05 13.69 -4.18
C THR A 93 -5.42 13.48 -5.64
N VAL A 94 -6.72 13.55 -5.95
CA VAL A 94 -7.30 13.18 -7.26
C VAL A 94 -8.40 14.16 -7.68
N GLN A 95 -8.65 14.29 -8.98
CA GLN A 95 -9.62 15.26 -9.49
C GLN A 95 -11.05 14.91 -9.07
N HIS A 96 -11.42 13.63 -9.16
CA HIS A 96 -12.76 13.14 -8.84
C HIS A 96 -12.73 12.04 -7.75
N PRO A 97 -12.65 12.41 -6.44
CA PRO A 97 -12.49 11.47 -5.34
C PRO A 97 -13.50 10.32 -5.33
N GLN A 98 -14.79 10.64 -5.47
CA GLN A 98 -15.84 9.63 -5.43
C GLN A 98 -15.71 8.62 -6.57
N ALA A 99 -15.43 9.10 -7.79
CA ALA A 99 -15.28 8.24 -8.95
C ALA A 99 -14.07 7.30 -8.81
N VAL A 100 -12.95 7.82 -8.31
CA VAL A 100 -11.74 7.00 -8.06
C VAL A 100 -12.03 5.97 -6.98
N ARG A 101 -12.67 6.39 -5.88
CA ARG A 101 -13.06 5.54 -4.76
C ARG A 101 -13.96 4.39 -5.22
N ASP A 102 -14.98 4.68 -6.02
CA ASP A 102 -15.92 3.68 -6.54
C ASP A 102 -15.23 2.73 -7.52
N ARG A 103 -14.35 3.26 -8.39
CA ARG A 103 -13.55 2.43 -9.30
C ARG A 103 -12.65 1.47 -8.54
N TRP A 104 -11.92 1.96 -7.54
CA TRP A 104 -11.00 1.15 -6.75
C TRP A 104 -11.74 0.16 -5.85
N GLN A 105 -12.92 0.52 -5.34
CA GLN A 105 -13.80 -0.43 -4.67
C GLN A 105 -14.18 -1.60 -5.59
N LEU A 106 -14.65 -1.29 -6.80
CA LEU A 106 -15.06 -2.31 -7.76
C LEU A 106 -13.91 -3.25 -8.11
N LEU A 107 -12.73 -2.68 -8.38
CA LEU A 107 -11.55 -3.45 -8.82
C LEU A 107 -10.96 -4.34 -7.73
N PHE A 108 -10.86 -3.82 -6.50
CA PHE A 108 -10.10 -4.47 -5.43
C PHE A 108 -10.98 -5.03 -4.30
N GLY A 109 -12.30 -4.84 -4.37
CA GLY A 109 -13.24 -5.37 -3.39
C GLY A 109 -13.15 -4.73 -1.99
N PHE A 110 -12.49 -3.58 -1.85
CA PHE A 110 -12.33 -2.93 -0.56
C PHE A 110 -13.66 -2.40 -0.01
N ALA A 111 -13.87 -2.55 1.30
CA ALA A 111 -15.06 -2.03 1.95
C ALA A 111 -15.01 -0.48 1.98
N PRO A 112 -16.16 0.22 1.86
CA PRO A 112 -16.23 1.66 2.11
C PRO A 112 -15.73 2.00 3.52
N GLN A 113 -15.00 3.10 3.65
CA GLN A 113 -14.59 3.68 4.92
C GLN A 113 -14.84 5.19 4.85
N GLY A 114 -15.76 5.71 5.65
CA GLY A 114 -16.20 7.10 5.52
C GLY A 114 -16.81 7.41 4.14
N GLU A 115 -16.84 8.68 3.78
CA GLU A 115 -17.46 9.14 2.52
C GLU A 115 -16.54 8.90 1.30
N GLN A 116 -15.25 9.21 1.45
CA GLN A 116 -14.27 9.21 0.36
C GLN A 116 -13.15 8.20 0.58
N GLY A 117 -13.38 7.15 1.37
CA GLY A 117 -12.34 6.19 1.74
C GLY A 117 -12.69 4.73 1.49
N LEU A 118 -11.65 3.90 1.56
CA LEU A 118 -11.69 2.44 1.45
C LEU A 118 -10.86 1.81 2.55
N ALA A 119 -11.40 0.78 3.20
CA ALA A 119 -10.70 -0.01 4.20
C ALA A 119 -9.78 -1.05 3.52
N VAL A 120 -8.49 -1.03 3.87
CA VAL A 120 -7.44 -1.86 3.27
C VAL A 120 -6.53 -2.41 4.35
N GLY A 121 -6.71 -3.68 4.72
CA GLY A 121 -5.83 -4.38 5.67
C GLY A 121 -5.69 -3.68 7.03
N GLY A 122 -6.80 -3.21 7.60
CA GLY A 122 -6.82 -2.46 8.88
C GLY A 122 -6.42 -0.99 8.76
N ARG A 123 -6.08 -0.52 7.55
CA ARG A 123 -5.74 0.87 7.22
C ARG A 123 -6.80 1.46 6.30
N GLU A 124 -6.62 2.72 5.91
CA GLU A 124 -7.52 3.39 4.98
C GLU A 124 -6.78 4.01 3.79
N PHE A 125 -7.39 3.88 2.61
CA PHE A 125 -7.13 4.78 1.49
C PHE A 125 -8.15 5.91 1.54
N LEU A 126 -7.68 7.15 1.49
CA LEU A 126 -8.52 8.33 1.47
C LEU A 126 -8.31 9.09 0.17
N PHE A 127 -9.38 9.37 -0.56
CA PHE A 127 -9.33 10.16 -1.79
C PHE A 127 -9.73 11.60 -1.48
N ARG A 128 -8.81 12.54 -1.73
CA ARG A 128 -8.97 13.98 -1.48
C ARG A 128 -9.00 14.71 -2.81
N GLN A 129 -9.88 15.71 -2.94
CA GLN A 129 -9.97 16.47 -4.18
C GLN A 129 -8.69 17.29 -4.43
N GLY A 130 -8.17 17.23 -5.65
CA GLY A 130 -7.07 18.08 -6.14
C GLY A 130 -6.46 17.57 -7.44
N ALA A 131 -5.55 18.33 -8.04
CA ALA A 131 -5.07 18.05 -9.40
C ALA A 131 -3.82 17.14 -9.48
N ALA A 132 -3.33 16.61 -8.36
CA ALA A 132 -2.03 15.92 -8.33
C ALA A 132 -2.07 14.50 -8.93
N ASN A 133 -3.22 13.83 -8.87
CA ASN A 133 -3.45 12.45 -9.35
C ASN A 133 -2.43 11.42 -8.84
N GLN A 134 -2.08 11.51 -7.55
CA GLN A 134 -1.09 10.64 -6.92
C GLN A 134 -1.30 10.51 -5.40
N LEU A 135 -0.60 9.56 -4.79
CA LEU A 135 -0.40 9.53 -3.33
C LEU A 135 0.39 10.78 -2.92
N THR A 136 -0.18 11.59 -2.01
CA THR A 136 0.43 12.86 -1.57
C THR A 136 0.70 12.91 -0.08
N GLU A 137 -0.01 12.14 0.74
CA GLU A 137 0.16 12.17 2.19
C GLU A 137 0.07 10.76 2.79
N LEU A 138 0.95 10.47 3.74
CA LEU A 138 0.90 9.28 4.59
C LEU A 138 0.66 9.73 6.02
N VAL A 139 -0.37 9.18 6.68
CA VAL A 139 -0.72 9.53 8.05
C VAL A 139 -0.39 8.38 8.98
N PHE A 140 0.40 8.66 10.00
CA PHE A 140 0.88 7.72 10.98
C PHE A 140 0.28 8.01 12.35
N ARG A 141 -0.18 6.98 13.04
CA ARG A 141 -0.45 7.04 14.47
C ARG A 141 0.87 6.92 15.22
N VAL A 142 1.09 7.77 16.20
CA VAL A 142 2.30 7.77 17.03
C VAL A 142 2.01 7.70 18.52
N ALA A 143 2.80 6.91 19.24
CA ALA A 143 2.75 6.85 20.70
C ALA A 143 3.39 8.09 21.34
N ASP A 144 4.49 8.60 20.77
CA ASP A 144 5.23 9.75 21.31
C ASP A 144 4.45 11.07 21.13
N PRO A 145 4.05 11.74 22.23
CA PRO A 145 3.36 13.03 22.17
C PRO A 145 4.14 14.13 21.45
N ALA A 146 5.47 14.08 21.43
CA ALA A 146 6.31 15.07 20.76
C ALA A 146 6.20 15.00 19.23
N LEU A 147 5.77 13.86 18.69
CA LEU A 147 5.56 13.67 17.26
C LEU A 147 4.17 14.10 16.81
N LYS A 148 3.19 14.23 17.70
CA LYS A 148 1.81 14.55 17.33
C LYS A 148 1.69 15.92 16.65
N GLY A 149 0.98 15.96 15.54
CA GLY A 149 0.80 17.13 14.68
C GLY A 149 2.04 17.50 13.86
N ARG A 150 3.15 16.77 13.96
CA ARG A 150 4.33 17.04 13.14
C ARG A 150 4.06 16.65 11.70
N ARG A 151 4.59 17.47 10.79
CA ARG A 151 4.59 17.23 9.35
C ARG A 151 6.02 17.22 8.84
N PHE A 152 6.30 16.28 7.95
CA PHE A 152 7.57 16.19 7.24
C PHE A 152 7.32 15.99 5.76
N ARG A 153 8.13 16.62 4.91
CA ARG A 153 7.97 16.55 3.46
C ARG A 153 9.22 15.97 2.82
N VAL A 154 9.03 14.95 1.98
CA VAL A 154 10.08 14.36 1.12
C VAL A 154 9.61 14.44 -0.31
N GLY A 155 10.29 15.26 -1.12
CA GLY A 155 9.83 15.56 -2.48
C GLY A 155 8.39 16.10 -2.49
N ASN A 156 7.48 15.36 -3.13
CA ASN A 156 6.07 15.71 -3.21
C ASN A 156 5.18 14.97 -2.20
N GLY A 157 5.77 14.13 -1.34
CA GLY A 157 5.05 13.39 -0.31
C GLY A 157 5.11 14.09 1.05
N GLU A 158 3.97 14.18 1.72
CA GLU A 158 3.82 14.64 3.09
C GLU A 158 3.64 13.45 4.05
N TYR A 159 4.22 13.56 5.23
CA TYR A 159 4.17 12.57 6.30
C TYR A 159 3.61 13.29 7.52
N LEU A 160 2.40 12.91 7.93
CA LEU A 160 1.70 13.47 9.08
C LEU A 160 1.70 12.46 10.22
N PHE A 161 1.97 12.92 11.43
CA PHE A 161 1.96 12.11 12.64
C PHE A 161 0.84 12.56 13.57
N GLU A 162 -0.08 11.66 13.94
CA GLU A 162 -1.28 11.90 14.76
C GLU A 162 -1.24 11.13 16.10
#